data_AF-A0A7Y2Y0X1-F1
#
_entry.id   AF-A0A7Y2Y0X1-F1
#
_cell.length_a   1.000
_cell.length_b   1.000
_cell.length_c   1.000
_cell.angle_alpha   90.00
_cell.angle_beta   90.00
_cell.angle_gamma   90.00
#
_symmetry.space_group_name_H-M   'P 1'
#
loop_
_entity.id
_entity.type
_entity.pdbx_description
1 polymer ?
#
loop_
_entity_poly.entity_id
_entity_poly.type
_entity_poly.pdbx_seq_one_letter_code
_entity_poly.pdbx_strand_id
1 'polypeptide(L)'
;HFGSRLEFDNEGFLYFTIGERGDRDVNPQDLTRDGGKVYRINDDGSIPSDNPFVNEQGAKDAIYTYGNRNPQGMLKHPETGEIWIHEHGPRGGDEINIVKKGANYGWPVITYGINYSGTPITDKTEMEGMEQPIHYWVPSIAPSGMTFVTSDVYPDWKGDLLVGSLSFQYLERLEMEGEKVTYREKLLEDIGRVRNVRQGPDGYIYVAVEGKGIYKLVPRS
;
A
#
# COMPACT_ATOMS: atom_id res chain seq x y z
N HIS A 1 2.20 -12.96 -6.29
CA HIS A 1 1.69 -11.83 -5.49
C HIS A 1 1.09 -12.37 -4.19
N PHE A 2 1.60 -11.95 -3.04
CA PHE A 2 1.19 -12.51 -1.74
C PHE A 2 0.41 -11.50 -0.90
N GLY A 3 0.77 -10.22 -0.98
CA GLY A 3 0.34 -9.24 0.01
C GLY A 3 1.02 -9.48 1.35
N SER A 4 0.22 -9.74 2.39
CA SER A 4 0.64 -10.16 3.74
C SER A 4 1.05 -9.03 4.70
N ARG A 5 0.59 -7.80 4.47
CA ARG A 5 0.71 -6.77 5.52
C ARG A 5 -0.46 -6.84 6.48
N LEU A 6 -0.21 -6.51 7.74
CA LEU A 6 -1.16 -6.44 8.82
C LEU A 6 -1.04 -5.07 9.48
N GLU A 7 -2.17 -4.45 9.83
CA GLU A 7 -2.20 -3.18 10.57
C GLU A 7 -3.48 -3.08 11.39
N PHE A 8 -3.36 -2.59 12.63
CA PHE A 8 -4.51 -2.35 13.52
C PHE A 8 -4.98 -0.90 13.40
N ASP A 9 -6.30 -0.70 13.37
CA ASP A 9 -6.86 0.65 13.47
C ASP A 9 -6.94 1.15 14.92
N ASN A 10 -7.73 2.21 15.17
CA ASN A 10 -7.97 2.76 16.50
C ASN A 10 -9.21 2.15 17.18
N GLU A 11 -9.98 1.33 16.47
CA GLU A 11 -11.27 0.78 16.90
C GLU A 11 -11.18 -0.72 17.27
N GLY A 12 -10.00 -1.32 17.13
CA GLY A 12 -9.75 -2.73 17.48
C GLY A 12 -9.92 -3.68 16.30
N PHE A 13 -9.98 -3.15 15.07
CA PHE A 13 -10.00 -3.98 13.87
C PHE A 13 -8.57 -4.22 13.34
N LEU A 14 -8.35 -5.44 12.87
CA LEU A 14 -7.16 -5.85 12.16
C LEU A 14 -7.43 -5.89 10.66
N TYR A 15 -6.66 -5.11 9.90
CA TYR A 15 -6.66 -5.13 8.45
C TYR A 15 -5.50 -5.96 7.95
N PHE A 16 -5.72 -6.75 6.90
CA PHE A 16 -4.64 -7.48 6.25
C PHE A 16 -4.85 -7.67 4.75
N THR A 17 -3.74 -7.84 4.02
CA THR A 17 -3.75 -7.88 2.55
C THR A 17 -3.52 -9.28 2.00
N ILE A 18 -4.25 -9.64 0.95
CA ILE A 18 -3.98 -10.84 0.14
C ILE A 18 -3.87 -10.40 -1.32
N GLY A 19 -2.69 -10.58 -1.92
CA GLY A 19 -2.48 -10.33 -3.36
C GLY A 19 -3.20 -11.36 -4.23
N GLU A 20 -3.42 -11.06 -5.52
CA GLU A 20 -4.24 -11.89 -6.41
C GLU A 20 -3.61 -13.21 -6.89
N ARG A 21 -2.45 -13.59 -6.32
CA ARG A 21 -1.77 -14.88 -6.56
C ARG A 21 -1.31 -15.16 -7.99
N GLY A 22 -1.28 -14.15 -8.86
CA GLY A 22 -0.94 -14.25 -10.28
C GLY A 22 -2.12 -14.65 -11.17
N ASP A 23 -3.32 -14.79 -10.62
CA ASP A 23 -4.54 -15.14 -11.35
C ASP A 23 -5.41 -13.90 -11.55
N ARG A 24 -4.90 -13.03 -12.42
CA ARG A 24 -5.35 -11.65 -12.64
C ARG A 24 -6.83 -11.55 -13.00
N ASP A 25 -7.30 -12.42 -13.87
CA ASP A 25 -8.62 -12.29 -14.51
C ASP A 25 -9.73 -12.98 -13.68
N VAL A 26 -9.35 -13.69 -12.63
CA VAL A 26 -10.28 -14.50 -11.81
C VAL A 26 -10.39 -13.96 -10.39
N ASN A 27 -9.27 -13.62 -9.73
CA ASN A 27 -9.28 -13.34 -8.30
C ASN A 27 -9.73 -11.93 -7.91
N PRO A 28 -9.17 -10.83 -8.44
CA PRO A 28 -9.30 -9.50 -7.85
C PRO A 28 -10.74 -8.98 -7.74
N GLN A 29 -11.55 -9.24 -8.77
CA GLN A 29 -12.92 -8.73 -8.90
C GLN A 29 -13.97 -9.68 -8.30
N ASP A 30 -13.66 -10.97 -8.16
CA ASP A 30 -14.59 -11.96 -7.63
C ASP A 30 -14.56 -11.96 -6.09
N LEU A 31 -15.69 -11.61 -5.48
CA LEU A 31 -15.87 -11.56 -4.02
C LEU A 31 -16.01 -12.95 -3.37
N THR A 32 -16.23 -14.00 -4.17
CA THR A 32 -16.27 -15.39 -3.69
C THR A 32 -14.88 -16.00 -3.51
N ARG A 33 -13.83 -15.25 -3.89
CA ARG A 33 -12.43 -15.71 -3.91
C ARG A 33 -11.53 -14.86 -3.02
N ASP A 34 -10.45 -15.48 -2.55
CA ASP A 34 -9.65 -14.88 -1.49
C ASP A 34 -8.61 -13.85 -1.98
N GLY A 35 -8.24 -13.89 -3.25
CA GLY A 35 -7.13 -13.10 -3.81
C GLY A 35 -7.51 -11.68 -4.24
N GLY A 36 -6.57 -10.75 -4.08
CA GLY A 36 -6.71 -9.36 -4.56
C GLY A 36 -7.62 -8.50 -3.68
N LYS A 37 -7.49 -8.67 -2.36
CA LYS A 37 -8.40 -8.10 -1.36
C LYS A 37 -7.63 -7.46 -0.20
N VAL A 38 -8.29 -6.50 0.46
CA VAL A 38 -8.03 -6.14 1.85
C VAL A 38 -9.14 -6.74 2.70
N TYR A 39 -8.77 -7.39 3.79
CA TYR A 39 -9.68 -7.97 4.77
C TYR A 39 -9.70 -7.12 6.04
N ARG A 40 -10.83 -7.16 6.76
CA ARG A 40 -11.00 -6.58 8.08
C ARG A 40 -11.65 -7.59 9.01
N ILE A 41 -11.01 -7.85 10.15
CA ILE A 41 -11.49 -8.73 11.22
C ILE A 41 -11.36 -8.03 12.58
N ASN A 42 -12.04 -8.54 13.61
CA ASN A 42 -11.78 -8.14 14.99
C ASN A 42 -10.39 -8.63 15.45
N ASP A 43 -9.86 -8.06 16.53
CA ASP A 43 -8.58 -8.47 17.13
C ASP A 43 -8.58 -9.92 17.67
N ASP A 44 -9.75 -10.47 17.97
CA ASP A 44 -9.97 -11.88 18.32
C ASP A 44 -10.14 -12.81 17.10
N GLY A 45 -10.14 -12.25 15.89
CA GLY A 45 -10.29 -12.97 14.63
C GLY A 45 -11.73 -13.21 14.17
N SER A 46 -12.74 -12.78 14.92
CA SER A 46 -14.13 -12.83 14.49
C SER A 46 -14.43 -11.81 13.39
N ILE A 47 -15.53 -12.02 12.64
CA ILE A 47 -15.92 -11.16 11.53
C ILE A 47 -16.80 -10.01 12.05
N PRO A 48 -16.44 -8.73 11.81
CA PRO A 48 -17.29 -7.59 12.13
C PRO A 48 -18.62 -7.68 11.37
N SER A 49 -19.74 -7.54 12.09
CA SER A 49 -21.08 -7.62 11.51
C SER A 49 -21.42 -6.46 10.57
N ASP A 50 -20.63 -5.40 10.59
CA ASP A 50 -20.80 -4.24 9.71
C ASP A 50 -19.85 -4.29 8.50
N ASN A 51 -19.11 -5.39 8.26
CA ASN A 51 -18.31 -5.53 7.04
C ASN A 51 -19.19 -5.37 5.77
N PRO A 52 -18.64 -4.83 4.66
CA PRO A 52 -19.43 -4.39 3.52
C PRO A 52 -20.16 -5.54 2.78
N PHE A 53 -19.65 -6.76 2.86
CA PHE A 53 -20.15 -7.89 2.06
C PHE A 53 -20.77 -9.03 2.88
N VAL A 54 -21.00 -8.84 4.18
CA VAL A 54 -21.53 -9.89 5.09
C VAL A 54 -22.92 -10.42 4.73
N ASN A 55 -23.69 -9.63 3.99
CA ASN A 55 -25.04 -9.99 3.54
C ASN A 55 -25.08 -10.37 2.05
N GLU A 56 -23.93 -10.39 1.36
CA GLU A 56 -23.85 -10.73 -0.04
C GLU A 56 -23.64 -12.24 -0.22
N GLN A 57 -24.58 -12.88 -0.93
CA GLN A 57 -24.59 -14.33 -1.05
C GLN A 57 -23.32 -14.85 -1.74
N GLY A 58 -22.51 -15.62 -1.01
CA GLY A 58 -21.30 -16.26 -1.51
C GLY A 58 -20.04 -15.40 -1.45
N ALA A 59 -20.16 -14.11 -1.11
CA ALA A 59 -19.00 -13.28 -0.83
C ALA A 59 -18.28 -13.77 0.43
N LYS A 60 -16.98 -13.49 0.54
CA LYS A 60 -16.25 -13.70 1.79
C LYS A 60 -16.56 -12.54 2.74
N ASP A 61 -17.23 -12.84 3.84
CA ASP A 61 -17.68 -11.85 4.83
C ASP A 61 -16.57 -10.95 5.40
N ALA A 62 -15.33 -11.45 5.44
CA ALA A 62 -14.18 -10.71 5.95
C ALA A 62 -13.59 -9.70 4.94
N ILE A 63 -14.01 -9.72 3.66
CA ILE A 63 -13.54 -8.75 2.67
C ILE A 63 -13.99 -7.35 3.09
N TYR A 64 -13.04 -6.42 3.06
CA TYR A 64 -13.29 -5.00 3.27
C TYR A 64 -13.19 -4.21 1.96
N THR A 65 -12.20 -4.52 1.12
CA THR A 65 -12.05 -3.96 -0.23
C THR A 65 -11.55 -5.01 -1.22
N TYR A 66 -11.70 -4.74 -2.51
CA TYR A 66 -11.32 -5.63 -3.58
C TYR A 66 -10.73 -4.91 -4.79
N GLY A 67 -10.37 -5.64 -5.83
CA GLY A 67 -9.74 -5.06 -7.02
C GLY A 67 -8.30 -4.64 -6.80
N ASN A 68 -7.55 -5.35 -5.94
CA ASN A 68 -6.12 -5.11 -5.73
C ASN A 68 -5.27 -6.17 -6.46
N ARG A 69 -4.06 -5.80 -6.88
CA ARG A 69 -3.05 -6.69 -7.44
C ARG A 69 -2.16 -7.31 -6.36
N ASN A 70 -1.30 -6.51 -5.74
CA ASN A 70 -0.32 -7.02 -4.77
C ASN A 70 0.03 -5.98 -3.68
N PRO A 71 -0.86 -5.73 -2.70
CA PRO A 71 -0.62 -4.75 -1.64
C PRO A 71 0.48 -5.19 -0.68
N GLN A 72 1.65 -4.54 -0.73
CA GLN A 72 2.87 -4.96 -0.01
C GLN A 72 3.11 -4.17 1.28
N GLY A 73 2.50 -3.00 1.42
CA GLY A 73 2.60 -2.17 2.61
C GLY A 73 1.25 -1.59 2.97
N MET A 74 1.13 -1.32 4.26
CA MET A 74 -0.07 -0.87 4.95
C MET A 74 0.41 -0.15 6.19
N LEU A 75 -0.21 0.97 6.51
CA LEU A 75 -0.02 1.69 7.75
C LEU A 75 -1.30 2.43 8.11
N LYS A 76 -1.41 2.78 9.39
CA LYS A 76 -2.42 3.72 9.87
C LYS A 76 -1.90 5.14 9.77
N HIS A 77 -2.66 6.03 9.16
CA HIS A 77 -2.37 7.45 9.13
C HIS A 77 -2.38 8.00 10.56
N PRO A 78 -1.33 8.73 11.00
CA PRO A 78 -1.15 9.08 12.41
C PRO A 78 -2.20 10.04 12.95
N GLU A 79 -2.76 10.91 12.09
CA GLU A 79 -3.78 11.90 12.51
C GLU A 79 -5.21 11.43 12.26
N THR A 80 -5.55 11.04 11.02
CA THR A 80 -6.91 10.61 10.65
C THR A 80 -7.27 9.21 11.14
N GLY A 81 -6.28 8.35 11.40
CA GLY A 81 -6.51 6.94 11.75
C GLY A 81 -6.88 6.05 10.56
N GLU A 82 -6.94 6.60 9.34
CA GLU A 82 -7.27 5.86 8.14
C GLU A 82 -6.17 4.86 7.78
N ILE A 83 -6.57 3.72 7.21
CA ILE A 83 -5.62 2.73 6.72
C ILE A 83 -5.21 3.10 5.30
N TRP A 84 -3.92 3.27 5.09
CA TRP A 84 -3.31 3.51 3.78
C TRP A 84 -2.58 2.25 3.36
N ILE A 85 -2.65 1.94 2.07
CA ILE A 85 -1.90 0.84 1.46
C ILE A 85 -1.11 1.35 0.28
N HIS A 86 -0.05 0.64 -0.05
CA HIS A 86 0.51 0.73 -1.39
C HIS A 86 0.59 -0.67 -2.00
N GLU A 87 0.62 -0.74 -3.32
CA GLU A 87 0.69 -2.00 -4.03
C GLU A 87 1.59 -1.98 -5.26
N HIS A 88 2.02 -3.18 -5.67
CA HIS A 88 2.81 -3.33 -6.89
C HIS A 88 1.90 -3.42 -8.11
N GLY A 89 2.14 -2.57 -9.09
CA GLY A 89 1.63 -2.70 -10.44
C GLY A 89 2.36 -3.79 -11.24
N PRO A 90 1.96 -4.02 -12.49
CA PRO A 90 2.69 -4.86 -13.44
C PRO A 90 3.99 -4.14 -13.90
N ARG A 91 4.18 -3.88 -15.20
CA ARG A 91 5.27 -3.03 -15.66
C ARG A 91 4.85 -1.57 -15.52
N GLY A 92 5.16 -0.97 -14.37
CA GLY A 92 4.59 0.33 -13.97
C GLY A 92 3.24 0.18 -13.28
N GLY A 93 2.68 1.30 -12.82
CA GLY A 93 1.38 1.35 -12.15
C GLY A 93 1.41 0.86 -10.72
N ASP A 94 2.52 1.09 -10.00
CA ASP A 94 2.46 0.99 -8.53
C ASP A 94 1.60 2.12 -7.99
N GLU A 95 0.93 1.91 -6.87
CA GLU A 95 -0.09 2.83 -6.36
C GLU A 95 -0.01 3.01 -4.84
N ILE A 96 -0.43 4.18 -4.35
CA ILE A 96 -0.86 4.40 -2.95
C ILE A 96 -2.37 4.63 -2.96
N ASN A 97 -3.07 3.96 -2.07
CA ASN A 97 -4.52 3.99 -1.91
C ASN A 97 -4.91 4.16 -0.43
N ILE A 98 -5.98 4.91 -0.17
CA ILE A 98 -6.64 4.98 1.15
C ILE A 98 -7.74 3.92 1.16
N VAL A 99 -7.73 3.01 2.14
CA VAL A 99 -8.65 1.87 2.24
C VAL A 99 -10.06 2.34 2.63
N LYS A 100 -11.00 2.26 1.69
CA LYS A 100 -12.40 2.71 1.88
C LYS A 100 -13.35 1.52 1.92
N LYS A 101 -14.30 1.52 2.87
CA LYS A 101 -15.27 0.43 3.06
C LYS A 101 -16.00 0.06 1.76
N GLY A 102 -15.87 -1.19 1.33
CA GLY A 102 -16.55 -1.73 0.15
C GLY A 102 -15.98 -1.29 -1.20
N ALA A 103 -14.87 -0.54 -1.20
CA ALA A 103 -14.31 0.01 -2.43
C ALA A 103 -13.72 -1.06 -3.35
N ASN A 104 -13.81 -0.76 -4.66
CA ASN A 104 -13.13 -1.48 -5.73
C ASN A 104 -11.94 -0.64 -6.23
N TYR A 105 -10.71 -1.13 -6.08
CA TYR A 105 -9.50 -0.47 -6.62
C TYR A 105 -9.22 -0.84 -8.09
N GLY A 106 -10.13 -1.60 -8.70
CA GLY A 106 -10.25 -1.67 -10.14
C GLY A 106 -9.28 -2.59 -10.86
N TRP A 107 -8.24 -3.13 -10.24
CA TRP A 107 -7.38 -4.13 -10.89
C TRP A 107 -8.19 -5.39 -11.27
N PRO A 108 -8.05 -5.94 -12.49
CA PRO A 108 -7.24 -5.48 -13.62
C PRO A 108 -7.99 -4.62 -14.65
N VAL A 109 -9.24 -4.26 -14.39
CA VAL A 109 -10.14 -3.53 -15.30
C VAL A 109 -9.59 -2.14 -15.63
N ILE A 110 -9.03 -1.47 -14.62
CA ILE A 110 -8.23 -0.25 -14.76
C ILE A 110 -6.82 -0.51 -14.24
N THR A 111 -5.84 0.14 -14.86
CA THR A 111 -4.48 0.19 -14.33
C THR A 111 -3.65 1.25 -15.07
N TYR A 112 -2.69 1.85 -14.39
CA TYR A 112 -1.65 2.68 -15.02
C TYR A 112 -0.48 1.87 -15.60
N GLY A 113 -0.45 0.56 -15.34
CA GLY A 113 0.61 -0.34 -15.78
C GLY A 113 0.28 -1.07 -17.07
N ILE A 114 1.31 -1.65 -17.69
CA ILE A 114 1.18 -2.51 -18.87
C ILE A 114 1.70 -3.92 -18.59
N ASN A 115 1.43 -4.86 -19.50
CA ASN A 115 2.04 -6.19 -19.42
C ASN A 115 3.56 -6.08 -19.51
N TYR A 116 4.28 -7.03 -18.91
CA TYR A 116 5.74 -7.08 -19.01
C TYR A 116 6.25 -7.23 -20.46
N SER A 117 5.44 -7.82 -21.35
CA SER A 117 5.67 -7.86 -22.80
C SER A 117 5.62 -6.49 -23.50
N GLY A 118 5.13 -5.45 -22.82
CA GLY A 118 4.91 -4.11 -23.38
C GLY A 118 3.53 -3.89 -23.98
N THR A 119 2.64 -4.89 -23.97
CA THR A 119 1.27 -4.73 -24.47
C THR A 119 0.34 -4.15 -23.39
N PRO A 120 -0.69 -3.37 -23.76
CA PRO A 120 -1.69 -2.91 -22.80
C PRO A 120 -2.38 -4.08 -22.08
N ILE A 121 -2.73 -3.89 -20.81
CA ILE A 121 -3.64 -4.80 -20.08
C ILE A 121 -5.09 -4.42 -20.37
N THR A 122 -5.34 -3.11 -20.33
CA THR A 122 -6.60 -2.44 -20.58
C THR A 122 -6.29 -1.09 -21.22
N ASP A 123 -7.27 -0.47 -21.85
CA ASP A 123 -7.18 0.90 -22.37
C ASP A 123 -7.64 1.94 -21.33
N LYS A 124 -7.92 1.52 -20.09
CA LYS A 124 -8.56 2.34 -19.05
C LYS A 124 -7.65 2.55 -17.84
N THR A 125 -7.55 3.79 -17.42
CA THR A 125 -6.95 4.18 -16.13
C THR A 125 -8.00 4.52 -15.08
N GLU A 126 -9.24 4.75 -15.52
CA GLU A 126 -10.38 5.11 -14.68
C GLU A 126 -11.67 4.45 -15.21
N MET A 127 -12.61 4.19 -14.30
CA MET A 127 -13.95 3.70 -14.61
C MET A 127 -14.88 4.05 -13.45
N GLU A 128 -16.15 4.34 -13.76
CA GLU A 128 -17.18 4.55 -12.73
C GLU A 128 -17.27 3.35 -11.78
N GLY A 129 -17.37 3.65 -10.47
CA GLY A 129 -17.42 2.63 -9.42
C GLY A 129 -16.06 2.05 -9.02
N MET A 130 -14.95 2.59 -9.54
CA MET A 130 -13.59 2.21 -9.16
C MET A 130 -12.83 3.40 -8.58
N GLU A 131 -12.21 3.19 -7.42
CA GLU A 131 -11.41 4.21 -6.74
C GLU A 131 -10.12 4.47 -7.52
N GLN A 132 -9.66 5.72 -7.46
CA GLN A 132 -8.37 6.13 -8.01
C GLN A 132 -7.33 6.22 -6.89
N PRO A 133 -6.06 5.90 -7.19
CA PRO A 133 -5.00 6.07 -6.22
C PRO A 133 -4.70 7.54 -5.98
N ILE A 134 -4.27 7.86 -4.77
CA ILE A 134 -3.81 9.22 -4.43
C ILE A 134 -2.46 9.54 -5.10
N HIS A 135 -1.70 8.50 -5.43
CA HIS A 135 -0.42 8.59 -6.13
C HIS A 135 -0.10 7.29 -6.84
N TYR A 136 0.57 7.37 -7.99
CA TYR A 136 1.03 6.21 -8.73
C TYR A 136 2.42 6.42 -9.35
N TRP A 137 3.12 5.32 -9.65
CA TRP A 137 4.45 5.35 -10.27
C TRP A 137 4.48 4.62 -11.61
N VAL A 138 4.92 5.34 -12.63
CA VAL A 138 5.34 4.80 -13.93
C VAL A 138 6.70 5.45 -14.26
N PRO A 139 7.81 4.69 -14.26
CA PRO A 139 7.94 3.25 -14.02
C PRO A 139 7.72 2.84 -12.56
N SER A 140 7.49 1.53 -12.35
CA SER A 140 7.29 0.90 -11.04
C SER A 140 8.59 0.97 -10.21
N ILE A 141 8.49 1.52 -9.00
CA ILE A 141 9.58 1.55 -8.01
C ILE A 141 9.62 0.27 -7.17
N ALA A 142 8.64 -0.63 -7.37
CA ALA A 142 8.36 -1.80 -6.54
C ALA A 142 8.34 -1.40 -5.05
N PRO A 143 7.38 -0.56 -4.63
CA PRO A 143 7.36 0.01 -3.30
C PRO A 143 7.31 -1.09 -2.24
N SER A 144 7.86 -0.82 -1.08
CA SER A 144 7.90 -1.74 0.05
C SER A 144 7.45 -1.01 1.30
N GLY A 145 7.89 -1.40 2.50
CA GLY A 145 7.44 -0.72 3.71
C GLY A 145 7.47 0.80 3.60
N MET A 146 6.50 1.42 4.27
CA MET A 146 6.28 2.86 4.29
C MET A 146 5.96 3.33 5.71
N THR A 147 6.22 4.61 5.99
CA THR A 147 5.90 5.24 7.28
C THR A 147 5.70 6.74 7.10
N PHE A 148 4.73 7.31 7.79
CA PHE A 148 4.70 8.76 8.00
C PHE A 148 5.81 9.17 8.97
N VAL A 149 6.34 10.38 8.78
CA VAL A 149 7.24 11.04 9.72
C VAL A 149 6.41 11.91 10.65
N THR A 150 6.46 11.65 11.95
CA THR A 150 5.73 12.43 12.98
C THR A 150 6.66 13.03 14.04
N SER A 151 7.92 12.64 14.01
CA SER A 151 8.94 13.03 14.99
C SER A 151 9.54 14.40 14.73
N ASP A 152 9.85 15.12 15.80
CA ASP A 152 10.58 16.40 15.75
C ASP A 152 12.09 16.23 15.49
N VAL A 153 12.59 14.99 15.36
CA VAL A 153 13.97 14.70 14.91
C VAL A 153 14.18 15.13 13.45
N TYR A 154 13.11 15.13 12.64
CA TYR A 154 13.12 15.55 11.23
C TYR A 154 12.05 16.63 11.01
N PRO A 155 12.25 17.85 11.55
CA PRO A 155 11.19 18.86 11.58
C PRO A 155 10.69 19.24 10.18
N ASP A 156 11.59 19.29 9.20
CA ASP A 156 11.26 19.65 7.81
C ASP A 156 10.53 18.54 7.05
N TRP A 157 10.42 17.33 7.61
CA TRP A 157 9.76 16.18 6.99
C TRP A 157 8.47 15.79 7.69
N LYS A 158 8.03 16.55 8.70
CA LYS A 158 6.86 16.19 9.51
C LYS A 158 5.59 16.19 8.64
N GLY A 159 4.89 15.06 8.62
CA GLY A 159 3.73 14.83 7.73
C GLY A 159 4.09 14.12 6.43
N ASP A 160 5.36 14.01 6.07
CA ASP A 160 5.79 13.33 4.85
C ASP A 160 5.67 11.82 4.96
N LEU A 161 5.50 11.18 3.81
CA LEU A 161 5.48 9.73 3.67
C LEU A 161 6.81 9.23 3.13
N LEU A 162 7.47 8.34 3.87
CA LEU A 162 8.65 7.62 3.39
C LEU A 162 8.26 6.26 2.82
N VAL A 163 8.79 5.90 1.66
CA VAL A 163 8.47 4.65 0.95
C VAL A 163 9.76 3.99 0.45
N GLY A 164 10.02 2.74 0.80
CA GLY A 164 11.20 2.02 0.31
C GLY A 164 11.05 1.52 -1.12
N SER A 165 12.07 1.68 -1.98
CA SER A 165 12.09 1.11 -3.34
C SER A 165 12.92 -0.17 -3.42
N LEU A 166 12.28 -1.26 -3.88
CA LEU A 166 12.97 -2.52 -4.15
C LEU A 166 13.67 -2.53 -5.51
N SER A 167 13.08 -1.95 -6.56
CA SER A 167 13.62 -2.03 -7.91
C SER A 167 14.77 -1.05 -8.12
N PHE A 168 14.64 0.18 -7.59
CA PHE A 168 15.60 1.26 -7.79
C PHE A 168 16.52 1.51 -6.58
N GLN A 169 16.36 0.75 -5.49
CA GLN A 169 17.34 0.68 -4.41
C GLN A 169 17.62 2.01 -3.68
N TYR A 170 16.56 2.79 -3.46
CA TYR A 170 16.59 4.03 -2.69
C TYR A 170 15.43 4.08 -1.69
N LEU A 171 15.45 5.04 -0.77
CA LEU A 171 14.30 5.45 0.03
C LEU A 171 13.65 6.67 -0.63
N GLU A 172 12.34 6.68 -0.83
CA GLU A 172 11.63 7.84 -1.37
C GLU A 172 10.99 8.63 -0.24
N ARG A 173 11.14 9.96 -0.25
CA ARG A 173 10.30 10.87 0.52
C ARG A 173 9.27 11.49 -0.40
N LEU A 174 8.01 11.38 0.00
CA LEU A 174 6.88 12.05 -0.62
C LEU A 174 6.44 13.17 0.31
N GLU A 175 6.53 14.40 -0.18
CA GLU A 175 5.98 15.56 0.53
C GLU A 175 4.46 15.55 0.35
N MET A 176 3.75 15.69 1.47
CA MET A 176 2.30 15.51 1.52
C MET A 176 1.59 16.84 1.84
N GLU A 177 0.57 17.17 1.06
CA GLU A 177 -0.41 18.22 1.39
C GLU A 177 -1.79 17.57 1.49
N GLY A 178 -2.18 17.18 2.71
CA GLY A 178 -3.32 16.29 2.93
C GLY A 178 -3.09 14.94 2.24
N GLU A 179 -4.01 14.54 1.37
CA GLU A 179 -3.90 13.28 0.61
C GLU A 179 -3.06 13.41 -0.67
N LYS A 180 -2.54 14.60 -0.99
CA LYS A 180 -1.84 14.86 -2.25
C LYS A 180 -0.33 14.81 -2.08
N VAL A 181 0.35 14.09 -2.97
CA VAL A 181 1.82 14.17 -3.12
C VAL A 181 2.17 15.43 -3.92
N THR A 182 2.93 16.34 -3.31
CA THR A 182 3.34 17.62 -3.92
C THR A 182 4.77 17.59 -4.44
N TYR A 183 5.65 16.83 -3.78
CA TYR A 183 7.06 16.70 -4.16
C TYR A 183 7.59 15.29 -3.86
N ARG A 184 8.64 14.90 -4.59
CA ARG A 184 9.28 13.59 -4.49
C ARG A 184 10.79 13.76 -4.43
N GLU A 185 11.40 13.14 -3.43
CA GLU A 185 12.83 13.16 -3.22
C GLU A 185 13.37 11.74 -3.06
N LYS A 186 14.49 11.46 -3.73
CA LYS A 186 15.24 10.22 -3.50
C LYS A 186 16.26 10.46 -2.40
N LEU A 187 16.19 9.62 -1.38
CA LEU A 187 17.12 9.56 -0.27
C LEU A 187 17.89 8.24 -0.35
N LEU A 188 19.12 8.24 0.16
CA LEU A 188 19.92 7.02 0.30
C LEU A 188 20.05 6.24 -1.02
N GLU A 189 20.32 6.95 -2.12
CA GLU A 189 20.53 6.30 -3.42
C GLU A 189 21.64 5.25 -3.33
N ASP A 190 21.45 4.12 -4.03
CA ASP A 190 22.32 2.95 -4.04
C ASP A 190 22.52 2.24 -2.69
N ILE A 191 21.67 2.52 -1.69
CA ILE A 191 21.73 1.84 -0.39
C ILE A 191 21.46 0.34 -0.52
N GLY A 192 20.77 -0.10 -1.57
CA GLY A 192 20.34 -1.47 -1.80
C GLY A 192 18.82 -1.60 -1.78
N ARG A 193 18.31 -2.82 -1.93
CA ARG A 193 16.87 -3.08 -1.99
C ARG A 193 16.22 -2.80 -0.63
N VAL A 194 15.58 -1.63 -0.50
CA VAL A 194 14.89 -1.25 0.73
C VAL A 194 13.63 -2.10 0.84
N ARG A 195 13.47 -2.83 1.95
CA ARG A 195 12.34 -3.74 2.22
C ARG A 195 11.35 -3.14 3.20
N ASN A 196 11.82 -2.34 4.15
CA ASN A 196 10.96 -1.72 5.14
C ASN A 196 11.54 -0.39 5.63
N VAL A 197 10.65 0.52 6.02
CA VAL A 197 11.00 1.77 6.70
C VAL A 197 9.97 1.99 7.80
N ARG A 198 10.43 2.33 9.01
CA ARG A 198 9.57 2.64 10.15
C ARG A 198 10.21 3.74 11.00
N GLN A 199 9.39 4.63 11.54
CA GLN A 199 9.81 5.50 12.63
C GLN A 199 9.79 4.72 13.94
N GLY A 200 10.91 4.72 14.66
CA GLY A 200 11.02 4.12 15.99
C GLY A 200 10.38 4.98 17.08
N PRO A 201 10.20 4.42 18.29
CA PRO A 201 9.68 5.19 19.44
C PRO A 201 10.65 6.27 19.93
N ASP A 202 11.93 6.19 19.54
CA ASP A 202 12.95 7.21 19.76
C ASP A 202 12.87 8.37 18.74
N GLY A 203 11.90 8.33 17.83
CA GLY A 203 11.67 9.35 16.82
C GLY A 203 12.57 9.26 15.60
N TYR A 204 13.48 8.28 15.52
CA TYR A 204 14.36 8.11 14.36
C TYR A 204 13.75 7.18 13.30
N ILE A 205 14.13 7.37 12.05
CA ILE A 205 13.77 6.49 10.95
C ILE A 205 14.75 5.31 10.87
N TYR A 206 14.20 4.09 10.83
CA TYR A 206 14.93 2.84 10.62
C TYR A 206 14.59 2.27 9.25
N VAL A 207 15.62 1.92 8.48
CA VAL A 207 15.52 1.43 7.09
C VAL A 207 16.10 0.02 7.03
N ALA A 208 15.28 -0.97 6.69
CA ALA A 208 15.71 -2.35 6.49
C ALA A 208 16.05 -2.60 5.02
N VAL A 209 17.25 -3.11 4.77
CA VAL A 209 17.79 -3.33 3.43
C VAL A 209 18.17 -4.80 3.26
N GLU A 210 17.66 -5.43 2.19
CA GLU A 210 17.84 -6.87 1.95
C GLU A 210 19.33 -7.23 1.87
N GLY A 211 19.74 -8.23 2.65
CA GLY A 211 21.12 -8.72 2.69
C GLY A 211 22.13 -7.78 3.36
N LYS A 212 21.73 -6.59 3.83
CA LYS A 212 22.63 -5.61 4.44
C LYS A 212 22.32 -5.30 5.91
N GLY A 213 21.05 -5.33 6.31
CA GLY A 213 20.64 -5.12 7.71
C GLY A 213 19.73 -3.92 7.89
N ILE A 214 19.69 -3.39 9.12
CA ILE A 214 18.85 -2.25 9.50
C ILE A 214 19.75 -1.04 9.78
N TYR A 215 19.45 0.07 9.11
CA TYR A 215 20.14 1.34 9.25
C TYR A 215 19.27 2.32 10.02
N LYS A 216 19.89 3.14 10.88
CA LYS A 216 19.25 4.27 11.54
C LYS A 216 19.63 5.55 10.78
N LEU A 217 18.64 6.29 10.29
CA LEU A 217 18.87 7.55 9.59
C LEU A 217 19.12 8.65 10.61
N VAL A 218 20.30 9.26 10.64
CA VAL A 218 20.62 10.33 11.59
C VAL A 218 20.69 11.67 10.84
N PRO A 219 19.93 12.70 11.24
CA PRO A 219 20.06 14.04 10.66
C PRO A 219 21.50 14.53 10.76
N ARG A 220 21.99 15.21 9.72
CA ARG A 220 23.28 15.92 9.83
C ARG A 220 23.08 17.14 10.72
N SER A 221 23.93 17.27 11.73
CA SER A 221 24.07 18.47 12.56
C SER A 221 24.57 19.67 11.78
#